data_AF-A0A7S2RA89-F1
#
_entry.id   AF-A0A7S2RA89-F1
#
_cell.length_a   1.000
_cell.length_b   1.000
_cell.length_c   1.000
_cell.angle_alpha   90.00
_cell.angle_beta   90.00
_cell.angle_gamma   90.00
#
_symmetry.space_group_name_H-M   'P 1'
#
loop_
_entity.id
_entity.type
_entity.pdbx_description
1 polymer ?
#
loop_
_entity_poly.entity_id
_entity_poly.type
_entity_poly.pdbx_seq_one_letter_code
_entity_poly.pdbx_strand_id
1 'polypeptide(L)'
;CCIDEGSPDVLEEIRQILDLPFNRRTKNYRHMATHSVVAEFAKRFADHYTKHATECAEEISGMLQEHVDALWSTQIDSARTSAVVVHLRKLWEAEITGLQGVWAQTLDIARQQNAEPDMVFTTNEHYLNSVVKKMVEADSSSHADDESELRKHMMESAAYIKTQRKAITDMLCKSVVIVFHLKVNLAMNKVLQGTSKSELARYVDTEDHDAIRRSHLEKVLPTLQAARSKLQGAFWS
;
A
#
# COMPACT_ATOMS: atom_id res chain seq x y z
N CYS A 1 10.52 0.25 10.35
CA CYS A 1 10.33 -0.65 11.51
C CYS A 1 11.63 -1.38 11.82
N CYS A 2 12.49 -0.77 12.62
CA CYS A 2 13.72 -1.39 13.11
C CYS A 2 13.39 -2.02 14.47
N ILE A 3 13.16 -3.34 14.50
CA ILE A 3 13.17 -4.09 15.75
C ILE A 3 14.62 -4.52 15.96
N ASP A 4 15.13 -4.19 17.15
CA ASP A 4 16.49 -4.43 17.59
C ASP A 4 16.91 -5.89 17.34
N GLU A 5 18.15 -6.08 16.89
CA GLU A 5 18.64 -7.34 16.31
C GLU A 5 18.75 -8.52 17.27
N GLY A 6 18.36 -8.31 18.53
CA GLY A 6 18.27 -9.30 19.61
C GLY A 6 17.26 -8.90 20.68
N SER A 7 16.08 -8.37 20.29
CA SER A 7 15.00 -8.08 21.25
C SER A 7 14.75 -9.30 22.16
N PRO A 8 14.99 -9.16 23.49
CA PRO A 8 14.77 -10.23 24.47
C PRO A 8 13.35 -10.81 24.40
N ASP A 9 12.38 -10.00 23.95
CA ASP A 9 10.97 -10.39 23.85
C ASP A 9 10.75 -11.54 22.85
N VAL A 10 11.45 -11.54 21.70
CA VAL A 10 11.24 -12.59 20.68
C VAL A 10 11.81 -13.93 21.15
N LEU A 11 12.98 -13.93 21.78
CA LEU A 11 13.57 -15.15 22.32
C LEU A 11 12.75 -15.69 23.49
N GLU A 12 12.24 -14.82 24.36
CA GLU A 12 11.39 -15.23 25.48
C GLU A 12 10.02 -15.75 25.00
N GLU A 13 9.41 -15.15 23.97
CA GLU A 13 8.19 -15.67 23.36
C GLU A 13 8.40 -17.04 22.69
N ILE A 14 9.54 -17.23 22.00
CA ILE A 14 9.92 -18.54 21.44
C ILE A 14 10.08 -19.58 22.57
N ARG A 15 10.75 -19.20 23.67
CA ARG A 15 10.90 -20.06 24.85
C ARG A 15 9.55 -20.48 25.41
N GLN A 16 8.61 -19.54 25.58
CA GLN A 16 7.27 -19.81 26.08
C GLN A 16 6.48 -20.80 25.19
N ILE A 17 6.62 -20.70 23.87
CA ILE A 17 5.98 -21.63 22.93
C ILE A 17 6.62 -23.03 23.01
N LEU A 18 7.94 -23.09 23.14
CA LEU A 18 8.67 -24.35 23.35
C LEU A 18 8.30 -25.00 24.69
N ASP A 19 7.99 -24.18 25.71
CA ASP A 19 7.55 -24.61 27.04
C ASP A 19 6.08 -25.05 27.13
N LEU A 20 5.28 -24.96 26.05
CA LEU A 20 3.89 -25.39 26.07
C LEU A 20 3.75 -26.90 26.37
N PRO A 21 2.70 -27.34 27.12
CA PRO A 21 2.56 -28.72 27.59
C PRO A 21 2.55 -29.79 26.49
N PHE A 22 2.12 -29.43 25.28
CA PHE A 22 2.13 -30.30 24.10
C PHE A 22 3.56 -30.56 23.59
N ASN A 23 4.45 -29.57 23.71
CA ASN A 23 5.88 -29.65 23.37
C ASN A 23 6.74 -30.23 24.50
N ARG A 24 6.28 -30.13 25.77
CA ARG A 24 6.95 -30.74 26.94
C ARG A 24 6.90 -32.27 26.99
N ARG A 25 6.00 -32.92 26.25
CA ARG A 25 5.96 -34.41 26.17
C ARG A 25 7.16 -34.98 25.41
N THR A 26 7.78 -34.19 24.55
CA THR A 26 9.08 -34.46 23.92
C THR A 26 10.18 -33.84 24.77
N LYS A 27 10.57 -34.47 25.88
CA LYS A 27 11.74 -34.08 26.70
C LYS A 27 13.10 -34.21 25.98
N ASN A 28 13.09 -34.28 24.66
CA ASN A 28 14.26 -34.46 23.82
C ASN A 28 14.18 -33.38 22.74
N TYR A 29 14.71 -32.20 23.07
CA TYR A 29 14.72 -31.05 22.16
C TYR A 29 15.39 -31.40 20.83
N ARG A 30 16.35 -32.34 20.85
CA ARG A 30 16.94 -33.07 19.73
C ARG A 30 16.00 -33.54 18.61
N HIS A 31 14.72 -33.77 18.94
CA HIS A 31 13.71 -34.25 17.98
C HIS A 31 12.54 -33.28 17.80
N MET A 32 12.61 -32.07 18.41
CA MET A 32 11.58 -31.06 18.19
C MET A 32 11.69 -30.49 16.77
N ALA A 33 10.59 -30.55 16.03
CA ALA A 33 10.50 -29.92 14.74
C ALA A 33 10.41 -28.40 14.90
N THR A 34 11.48 -27.68 14.55
CA THR A 34 11.56 -26.21 14.50
C THR A 34 10.39 -25.58 13.72
N HIS A 35 9.81 -26.34 12.79
CA HIS A 35 8.72 -25.94 11.91
C HIS A 35 7.45 -25.48 12.63
N SER A 36 7.04 -26.10 13.74
CA SER A 36 5.78 -25.75 14.41
C SER A 36 5.84 -24.38 15.10
N VAL A 37 6.98 -24.06 15.71
CA VAL A 37 7.21 -22.76 16.36
C VAL A 37 7.32 -21.66 15.32
N VAL A 38 8.08 -21.90 14.26
CA VAL A 38 8.20 -20.96 13.14
C VAL A 38 6.84 -20.70 12.50
N ALA A 39 6.02 -21.72 12.28
CA ALA A 39 4.70 -21.58 11.67
C ALA A 39 3.74 -20.71 12.52
N GLU A 40 3.73 -20.88 13.84
CA GLU A 40 2.91 -20.06 14.75
C GLU A 40 3.31 -18.59 14.70
N PHE A 41 4.62 -18.30 14.74
CA PHE A 41 5.13 -16.94 14.60
C PHE A 41 4.88 -16.35 13.21
N ALA A 42 5.05 -17.15 12.17
CA ALA A 42 4.83 -16.72 10.80
C ALA A 42 3.36 -16.33 10.59
N LYS A 43 2.43 -17.11 11.15
CA LYS A 43 0.99 -16.76 11.15
C LYS A 43 0.70 -15.47 11.92
N ARG A 44 1.20 -15.31 13.15
CA ARG A 44 0.99 -14.07 13.93
C ARG A 44 1.56 -12.84 13.22
N PHE A 45 2.75 -12.99 12.64
CA PHE A 45 3.36 -11.95 11.83
C PHE A 45 2.52 -11.65 10.59
N ALA A 46 1.99 -12.69 9.92
CA ALA A 46 1.09 -12.57 8.77
C ALA A 46 -0.13 -11.72 9.07
N ASP A 47 -0.84 -12.05 10.15
CA ASP A 47 -2.02 -11.29 10.55
C ASP A 47 -1.66 -9.85 10.92
N HIS A 48 -0.52 -9.63 11.60
CA HIS A 48 -0.05 -8.30 11.99
C HIS A 48 0.28 -7.40 10.79
N TYR A 49 1.13 -7.85 9.85
CA TYR A 49 1.46 -7.01 8.70
C TYR A 49 0.27 -6.87 7.74
N THR A 50 -0.61 -7.86 7.63
CA THR A 50 -1.80 -7.77 6.76
C THR A 50 -2.69 -6.63 7.23
N LYS A 51 -2.91 -6.51 8.54
CA LYS A 51 -3.63 -5.39 9.13
C LYS A 51 -2.99 -4.05 8.78
N HIS A 52 -1.71 -3.87 9.10
CA HIS A 52 -1.02 -2.60 8.87
C HIS A 52 -0.90 -2.22 7.39
N ALA A 53 -0.68 -3.20 6.51
CA ALA A 53 -0.60 -2.97 5.09
C ALA A 53 -1.98 -2.59 4.50
N THR A 54 -3.07 -3.13 5.06
CA THR A 54 -4.44 -2.72 4.72
C THR A 54 -4.70 -1.28 5.14
N GLU A 55 -4.40 -0.92 6.38
CA GLU A 55 -4.54 0.45 6.91
C GLU A 55 -3.75 1.46 6.07
N CYS A 56 -2.49 1.14 5.72
CA CYS A 56 -1.64 1.99 4.89
C CYS A 56 -2.22 2.20 3.48
N ALA A 57 -2.80 1.16 2.88
CA ALA A 57 -3.42 1.25 1.57
C ALA A 57 -4.71 2.08 1.58
N GLU A 58 -5.49 2.00 2.65
CA GLU A 58 -6.67 2.85 2.86
C GLU A 58 -6.27 4.33 2.99
N GLU A 59 -5.22 4.63 3.77
CA GLU A 59 -4.68 5.97 3.93
C GLU A 59 -4.18 6.55 2.59
N ILE A 60 -3.39 5.77 1.83
CA ILE A 60 -2.92 6.19 0.50
C ILE A 60 -4.09 6.40 -0.46
N SER A 61 -5.09 5.51 -0.46
CA SER A 61 -6.28 5.66 -1.30
C SER A 61 -7.06 6.93 -0.95
N GLY A 62 -7.19 7.25 0.35
CA GLY A 62 -7.81 8.49 0.82
C GLY A 62 -7.08 9.73 0.30
N MET A 63 -5.75 9.79 0.48
CA MET A 63 -4.93 10.90 -0.01
C MET A 63 -5.02 11.07 -1.54
N LEU A 64 -5.04 9.95 -2.29
CA LEU A 64 -5.20 9.99 -3.75
C LEU A 64 -6.56 10.55 -4.14
N GLN A 65 -7.63 10.12 -3.47
CA GLN A 65 -8.98 10.61 -3.73
C GLN A 65 -9.11 12.10 -3.42
N GLU A 66 -8.55 12.56 -2.29
CA GLU A 66 -8.52 13.99 -1.94
C GLU A 66 -7.77 14.82 -2.98
N HIS A 67 -6.62 14.34 -3.46
CA HIS A 67 -5.84 15.06 -4.47
C HIS A 67 -6.59 15.15 -5.80
N VAL A 68 -7.26 14.08 -6.18
CA VAL A 68 -8.10 14.01 -7.38
C VAL A 68 -9.29 14.95 -7.25
N ASP A 69 -10.02 14.90 -6.14
CA ASP A 69 -11.14 15.80 -5.88
C ASP A 69 -10.67 17.27 -5.87
N ALA A 70 -9.47 17.56 -5.36
CA ALA A 70 -8.86 18.88 -5.45
C ALA A 70 -8.64 19.30 -6.90
N LEU A 71 -8.00 18.47 -7.73
CA LEU A 71 -7.78 18.72 -9.16
C LEU A 71 -9.08 19.01 -9.91
N TRP A 72 -10.13 18.21 -9.66
CA TRP A 72 -11.43 18.39 -10.32
C TRP A 72 -12.29 19.51 -9.71
N SER A 73 -11.98 19.98 -8.51
CA SER A 73 -12.66 21.10 -7.84
C SER A 73 -12.08 22.48 -8.18
N THR A 74 -10.90 22.54 -8.82
CA THR A 74 -10.27 23.83 -9.11
C THR A 74 -10.94 24.62 -10.25
N GLN A 75 -11.49 25.78 -9.85
CA GLN A 75 -11.74 27.03 -10.57
C GLN A 75 -12.99 27.25 -11.44
N ILE A 76 -13.81 26.25 -11.79
CA ILE A 76 -15.05 26.52 -12.54
C ILE A 76 -16.18 25.60 -12.07
N ASP A 77 -17.18 26.13 -11.37
CA ASP A 77 -18.36 25.37 -10.93
C ASP A 77 -19.09 24.68 -12.10
N SER A 78 -19.11 25.29 -13.29
CA SER A 78 -19.66 24.66 -14.50
C SER A 78 -18.75 23.60 -15.14
N ALA A 79 -17.43 23.62 -14.87
CA ALA A 79 -16.57 22.50 -15.28
C ALA A 79 -16.82 21.26 -14.40
N ARG A 80 -17.20 21.45 -13.13
CA ARG A 80 -17.49 20.34 -12.21
C ARG A 80 -18.73 19.52 -12.61
N THR A 81 -19.72 20.17 -13.24
CA THR A 81 -20.94 19.50 -13.75
C THR A 81 -20.83 19.07 -15.20
N SER A 82 -19.78 19.50 -15.90
CA SER A 82 -19.56 19.11 -17.30
C SER A 82 -19.60 17.60 -17.44
N ALA A 83 -20.38 17.12 -18.40
CA ALA A 83 -20.49 15.70 -18.70
C ALA A 83 -19.12 15.07 -19.02
N VAL A 84 -18.16 15.85 -19.51
CA VAL A 84 -16.75 15.44 -19.71
C VAL A 84 -16.09 15.10 -18.37
N VAL A 85 -16.17 15.99 -17.39
CA VAL A 85 -15.54 15.79 -16.07
C VAL A 85 -16.19 14.63 -15.33
N VAL A 86 -17.52 14.50 -15.40
CA VAL A 86 -18.24 13.35 -14.84
C VAL A 86 -17.79 12.04 -15.49
N HIS A 87 -17.59 12.03 -16.80
CA HIS A 87 -17.11 10.84 -17.51
C HIS A 87 -15.67 10.47 -17.12
N LEU A 88 -14.75 11.44 -17.14
CA LEU A 88 -13.35 11.22 -16.75
C LEU A 88 -13.23 10.76 -15.29
N ARG A 89 -14.06 11.29 -14.39
CA ARG A 89 -14.14 10.84 -13.00
C ARG A 89 -14.56 9.37 -12.90
N LYS A 90 -15.57 8.94 -13.66
CA LYS A 90 -16.00 7.52 -13.68
C LYS A 90 -14.90 6.59 -14.18
N LEU A 91 -14.15 7.01 -15.21
CA LEU A 91 -13.01 6.23 -15.70
C LEU A 91 -11.91 6.12 -14.64
N TRP A 92 -11.61 7.23 -13.96
CA TRP A 92 -10.66 7.26 -12.86
C TRP A 92 -11.07 6.32 -11.70
N GLU A 93 -12.32 6.40 -11.26
CA GLU A 93 -12.86 5.55 -10.19
C GLU A 93 -12.77 4.06 -10.55
N ALA A 94 -13.00 3.70 -11.82
CA ALA A 94 -12.85 2.33 -12.30
C ALA A 94 -11.39 1.84 -12.27
N GLU A 95 -10.43 2.68 -12.69
CA GLU A 95 -9.01 2.34 -12.64
C GLU A 95 -8.53 2.17 -11.19
N ILE A 96 -8.90 3.08 -10.28
CA ILE A 96 -8.54 2.99 -8.86
C ILE A 96 -9.11 1.74 -8.20
N THR A 97 -10.38 1.41 -8.47
CA THR A 97 -10.99 0.16 -7.99
C THR A 97 -10.20 -1.07 -8.47
N GLY A 98 -9.75 -1.06 -9.73
CA GLY A 98 -8.89 -2.12 -10.27
C GLY A 98 -7.54 -2.22 -9.54
N LEU A 99 -6.90 -1.09 -9.22
CA LEU A 99 -5.64 -1.06 -8.48
C LEU A 99 -5.80 -1.55 -7.04
N GLN A 100 -6.90 -1.22 -6.37
CA GLN A 100 -7.25 -1.75 -5.06
C GLN A 100 -7.40 -3.27 -5.09
N GLY A 101 -8.01 -3.82 -6.15
CA GLY A 101 -8.08 -5.27 -6.37
C GLY A 101 -6.71 -5.93 -6.51
N VAL A 102 -5.79 -5.31 -7.28
CA VAL A 102 -4.39 -5.79 -7.41
C VAL A 102 -3.65 -5.78 -6.07
N TRP A 103 -3.84 -4.72 -5.28
CA TRP A 103 -3.26 -4.63 -3.94
C TRP A 103 -3.79 -5.73 -3.02
N ALA A 104 -5.11 -5.91 -2.96
CA ALA A 104 -5.74 -6.96 -2.16
C ALA A 104 -5.22 -8.36 -2.53
N GLN A 105 -5.07 -8.64 -3.82
CA GLN A 105 -4.49 -9.89 -4.29
C GLN A 105 -3.03 -10.04 -3.86
N THR A 106 -2.24 -8.97 -3.91
CA THR A 106 -0.84 -8.98 -3.47
C THR A 106 -0.71 -9.25 -1.98
N LEU A 107 -1.58 -8.65 -1.16
CA LEU A 107 -1.64 -8.93 0.28
C LEU A 107 -2.05 -10.36 0.59
N ASP A 108 -3.03 -10.90 -0.13
CA ASP A 108 -3.47 -12.28 0.04
C ASP A 108 -2.35 -13.28 -0.30
N ILE A 109 -1.65 -13.08 -1.42
CA ILE A 109 -0.47 -13.87 -1.79
C ILE A 109 0.61 -13.78 -0.70
N ALA A 110 0.90 -12.57 -0.23
CA ALA A 110 1.89 -12.36 0.83
C ALA A 110 1.50 -13.11 2.11
N ARG A 111 0.22 -13.07 2.48
CA ARG A 111 -0.33 -13.77 3.64
C ARG A 111 -0.23 -15.29 3.48
N GLN A 112 -0.64 -15.84 2.35
CA GLN A 112 -0.58 -17.28 2.09
C GLN A 112 0.86 -17.81 2.17
N GLN A 113 1.81 -17.09 1.56
CA GLN A 113 3.24 -17.44 1.62
C GLN A 113 3.84 -17.43 3.04
N ASN A 114 3.17 -16.82 4.01
CA ASN A 114 3.71 -16.64 5.36
C ASN A 114 2.82 -17.23 6.48
N ALA A 115 1.58 -17.62 6.19
CA ALA A 115 0.65 -18.21 7.16
C ALA A 115 0.48 -19.72 6.97
N GLU A 116 0.83 -20.25 5.81
CA GLU A 116 0.72 -21.68 5.51
C GLU A 116 2.03 -22.38 5.93
N PRO A 117 2.01 -23.24 6.97
CA PRO A 117 3.22 -23.86 7.52
C PRO A 117 4.07 -24.54 6.44
N ASP A 118 3.45 -25.20 5.46
CA ASP A 118 4.14 -25.94 4.41
C ASP A 118 4.70 -25.05 3.28
N MET A 119 4.33 -23.77 3.26
CA MET A 119 4.85 -22.76 2.31
C MET A 119 5.76 -21.72 2.97
N VAL A 120 6.00 -21.86 4.28
CA VAL A 120 7.03 -21.13 5.03
C VAL A 120 8.38 -21.56 4.43
N PHE A 121 8.81 -20.83 3.39
CA PHE A 121 10.07 -21.01 2.70
C PHE A 121 10.96 -19.78 2.90
N THR A 122 12.24 -20.01 3.11
CA THR A 122 13.26 -18.96 3.07
C THR A 122 14.00 -19.09 1.76
N THR A 123 13.78 -18.16 0.85
CA THR A 123 14.50 -18.07 -0.44
C THR A 123 15.97 -17.66 -0.27
N ASN A 124 16.43 -17.44 0.97
CA ASN A 124 17.76 -16.95 1.26
C ASN A 124 18.46 -17.77 2.35
N GLU A 125 18.73 -19.04 2.03
CA GLU A 125 19.51 -19.94 2.89
C GLU A 125 20.88 -19.37 3.27
N HIS A 126 21.51 -18.60 2.38
CA HIS A 126 22.78 -17.93 2.67
C HIS A 126 22.67 -16.89 3.79
N TYR A 127 21.60 -16.08 3.78
CA TYR A 127 21.33 -15.13 4.86
C TYR A 127 20.92 -15.83 6.14
N LEU A 128 20.08 -16.87 6.07
CA LEU A 128 19.73 -17.70 7.22
C LEU A 128 20.99 -18.27 7.89
N ASN A 129 21.86 -18.91 7.12
CA ASN A 129 23.11 -19.48 7.61
C ASN A 129 24.04 -18.41 8.21
N SER A 130 24.09 -17.22 7.62
CA SER A 130 24.84 -16.11 8.20
C SER A 130 24.25 -15.60 9.53
N VAL A 131 22.93 -15.56 9.67
CA VAL A 131 22.26 -15.11 10.90
C VAL A 131 22.42 -16.17 12.00
N VAL A 132 22.21 -17.45 11.68
CA VAL A 132 22.45 -18.58 12.59
C VAL A 132 23.88 -18.56 13.08
N LYS A 133 24.86 -18.43 12.19
CA LYS A 133 26.28 -18.37 12.55
C LYS A 133 26.58 -17.23 13.54
N LYS A 134 26.06 -16.01 13.29
CA LYS A 134 26.23 -14.87 14.20
C LYS A 134 25.59 -15.10 15.57
N MET A 135 24.39 -15.70 15.60
CA MET A 135 23.66 -15.97 16.84
C MET A 135 24.32 -17.08 17.66
N VAL A 136 24.87 -18.10 17.00
CA VAL A 136 25.61 -19.21 17.65
C VAL A 136 27.00 -18.77 18.11
N GLU A 137 27.73 -17.98 17.32
CA GLU A 137 29.06 -17.45 17.71
C GLU A 137 28.97 -16.45 18.88
N ALA A 138 27.82 -15.81 19.10
CA ALA A 138 27.56 -14.95 20.24
C ALA A 138 27.22 -15.74 21.53
N ASP A 139 26.86 -17.03 21.42
CA ASP A 139 26.61 -17.90 22.57
C ASP A 139 27.92 -18.56 23.01
N SER A 140 28.47 -18.10 24.14
CA SER A 140 29.76 -18.55 24.68
C SER A 140 29.66 -19.83 25.53
N SER A 141 28.48 -20.45 25.62
CA SER A 141 28.19 -21.58 26.49
C SER A 141 28.35 -22.96 25.81
N SER A 142 28.99 -23.90 26.52
CA SER A 142 29.38 -25.24 26.03
C SER A 142 28.21 -26.10 25.54
N HIS A 143 28.36 -26.69 24.35
CA HIS A 143 27.30 -27.24 23.49
C HIS A 143 26.85 -28.71 23.76
N ALA A 144 26.79 -29.17 25.01
CA ALA A 144 26.55 -30.59 25.29
C ALA A 144 25.42 -30.89 26.31
N ASP A 145 24.57 -29.91 26.62
CA ASP A 145 23.39 -30.08 27.50
C ASP A 145 22.07 -29.77 26.78
N ASP A 146 20.96 -30.27 27.35
CA ASP A 146 19.60 -30.07 26.81
C ASP A 146 19.25 -28.57 26.66
N GLU A 147 19.84 -27.73 27.50
CA GLU A 147 19.65 -26.28 27.46
C GLU A 147 20.36 -25.64 26.27
N SER A 148 21.52 -26.15 25.85
CA SER A 148 22.22 -25.76 24.62
C SER A 148 21.44 -26.18 23.37
N GLU A 149 20.83 -27.36 23.37
CA GLU A 149 19.98 -27.80 22.26
C GLU A 149 18.73 -26.92 22.14
N LEU A 150 18.09 -26.59 23.27
CA LEU A 150 16.99 -25.63 23.32
C LEU A 150 17.42 -24.25 22.77
N ARG A 151 18.54 -23.71 23.23
CA ARG A 151 19.09 -22.42 22.75
C ARG A 151 19.33 -22.46 21.23
N LYS A 152 19.89 -23.55 20.70
CA LYS A 152 20.09 -23.71 19.25
C LYS A 152 18.77 -23.66 18.48
N HIS A 153 17.74 -24.40 18.91
CA HIS A 153 16.42 -24.37 18.27
C HIS A 153 15.76 -22.97 18.35
N MET A 154 15.96 -22.26 19.46
CA MET A 154 15.49 -20.88 19.61
C MET A 154 16.17 -19.94 18.61
N MET A 155 17.49 -20.04 18.46
CA MET A 155 18.27 -19.20 17.53
C MET A 155 17.95 -19.51 16.07
N GLU A 156 17.79 -20.79 15.70
CA GLU A 156 17.38 -21.20 14.35
C GLU A 156 15.98 -20.67 14.02
N SER A 157 15.02 -20.79 14.95
CA SER A 157 13.67 -20.24 14.79
C SER A 157 13.68 -18.71 14.64
N ALA A 158 14.46 -18.02 15.47
CA ALA A 158 14.59 -16.57 15.43
C ALA A 158 15.23 -16.08 14.11
N ALA A 159 16.28 -16.76 13.64
CA ALA A 159 16.93 -16.46 12.37
C ALA A 159 15.99 -16.64 11.18
N TYR A 160 15.17 -17.68 11.22
CA TYR A 160 14.16 -17.97 10.22
C TYR A 160 13.09 -16.86 10.18
N ILE A 161 12.50 -16.53 11.32
CA ILE A 161 11.51 -15.45 11.46
C ILE A 161 12.10 -14.13 10.96
N LYS A 162 13.35 -13.79 11.33
CA LYS A 162 14.02 -12.55 10.89
C LYS A 162 14.15 -12.49 9.36
N THR A 163 14.50 -13.60 8.73
CA THR A 163 14.67 -13.68 7.27
C THR A 163 13.34 -13.51 6.54
N GLN A 164 12.28 -14.18 7.00
CA GLN A 164 10.94 -14.02 6.44
C GLN A 164 10.40 -12.59 6.56
N ARG A 165 10.52 -11.99 7.75
CA ARG A 165 10.09 -10.60 8.00
C ARG A 165 10.72 -9.64 7.01
N LYS A 166 12.03 -9.77 6.77
CA LYS A 166 12.76 -8.93 5.81
C LYS A 166 12.22 -9.11 4.37
N ALA A 167 12.06 -10.35 3.93
CA ALA A 167 11.60 -10.64 2.57
C ALA A 167 10.18 -10.10 2.30
N ILE A 168 9.25 -10.35 3.23
CA ILE A 168 7.87 -9.86 3.14
C ILE A 168 7.83 -8.33 3.19
N THR A 169 8.58 -7.70 4.10
CA THR A 169 8.61 -6.24 4.20
C THR A 169 9.11 -5.61 2.90
N ASP A 170 10.19 -6.13 2.32
CA ASP A 170 10.73 -5.65 1.05
C ASP A 170 9.74 -5.82 -0.10
N MET A 171 9.08 -6.98 -0.19
CA MET A 171 8.04 -7.24 -1.18
C MET A 171 6.85 -6.28 -1.04
N LEU A 172 6.34 -6.07 0.17
CA LEU A 172 5.22 -5.18 0.44
C LEU A 172 5.59 -3.73 0.13
N CYS A 173 6.76 -3.26 0.56
CA CYS A 173 7.25 -1.90 0.26
C CYS A 173 7.36 -1.66 -1.25
N LYS A 174 7.94 -2.61 -2.00
CA LYS A 174 8.02 -2.53 -3.47
C LYS A 174 6.64 -2.52 -4.10
N SER A 175 5.72 -3.34 -3.59
CA SER A 175 4.36 -3.44 -4.11
C SER A 175 3.57 -2.16 -3.88
N VAL A 176 3.74 -1.49 -2.73
CA VAL A 176 3.16 -0.16 -2.48
C VAL A 176 3.61 0.84 -3.54
N VAL A 177 4.91 0.93 -3.82
CA VAL A 177 5.43 1.84 -4.85
C VAL A 177 4.90 1.49 -6.24
N ILE A 178 4.89 0.21 -6.60
CA ILE A 178 4.41 -0.23 -7.92
C ILE A 178 2.92 0.09 -8.09
N VAL A 179 2.08 -0.26 -7.11
CA VAL A 179 0.64 -0.09 -7.21
C VAL A 179 0.24 1.37 -7.05
N PHE A 180 0.63 2.01 -5.95
CA PHE A 180 0.11 3.34 -5.61
C PHE A 180 0.86 4.50 -6.25
N HIS A 181 2.13 4.31 -6.65
CA HIS A 181 2.87 5.37 -7.34
C HIS A 181 2.90 5.14 -8.85
N LEU A 182 3.45 4.02 -9.31
CA LEU A 182 3.63 3.81 -10.75
C LEU A 182 2.30 3.57 -11.47
N LYS A 183 1.49 2.61 -11.00
CA LYS A 183 0.24 2.27 -11.69
C LYS A 183 -0.83 3.35 -11.59
N VAL A 184 -0.89 4.10 -10.49
CA VAL A 184 -1.78 5.27 -10.36
C VAL A 184 -1.43 6.35 -11.40
N ASN A 185 -0.14 6.65 -11.60
CA ASN A 185 0.28 7.60 -12.63
C ASN A 185 -0.06 7.10 -14.04
N LEU A 186 0.11 5.80 -14.30
CA LEU A 186 -0.30 5.19 -15.57
C LEU A 186 -1.82 5.25 -15.77
N ALA A 187 -2.61 4.99 -14.73
CA ALA A 187 -4.06 5.12 -14.76
C ALA A 187 -4.48 6.56 -15.07
N MET A 188 -3.84 7.55 -14.44
CA MET A 188 -4.12 8.97 -14.72
C MET A 188 -3.84 9.32 -16.18
N ASN A 189 -2.68 8.90 -16.70
CA ASN A 189 -2.35 9.09 -18.11
C ASN A 189 -3.34 8.38 -19.03
N LYS A 190 -3.77 7.17 -18.68
CA LYS A 190 -4.78 6.42 -19.44
C LYS A 190 -6.12 7.14 -19.47
N VAL A 191 -6.57 7.73 -18.36
CA VAL A 191 -7.82 8.53 -18.32
C VAL A 191 -7.69 9.79 -19.18
N LEU A 192 -6.58 10.52 -19.04
CA LEU A 192 -6.37 11.80 -19.73
C LEU A 192 -6.08 11.65 -21.23
N GLN A 193 -5.35 10.60 -21.64
CA GLN A 193 -4.89 10.40 -23.01
C GLN A 193 -5.69 9.32 -23.76
N GLY A 194 -6.29 8.38 -23.04
CA GLY A 194 -7.04 7.26 -23.62
C GLY A 194 -8.44 7.64 -24.09
N THR A 195 -8.96 8.79 -23.65
CA THR A 195 -10.26 9.29 -24.12
C THR A 195 -10.07 10.04 -25.44
N SER A 196 -10.63 9.53 -26.54
CA SER A 196 -10.47 10.16 -27.85
C SER A 196 -11.13 11.54 -27.88
N LYS A 197 -10.58 12.49 -28.66
CA LYS A 197 -11.22 13.81 -28.88
C LYS A 197 -12.66 13.66 -29.39
N SER A 198 -12.92 12.64 -30.20
CA SER A 198 -14.26 12.29 -30.71
C SER A 198 -15.22 11.80 -29.62
N GLU A 199 -14.75 11.07 -28.61
CA GLU A 199 -15.58 10.69 -27.47
C GLU A 199 -15.84 11.88 -26.56
N LEU A 200 -14.81 12.69 -26.27
CA LEU A 200 -14.96 13.90 -25.47
C LEU A 200 -15.94 14.88 -26.11
N ALA A 201 -15.93 15.03 -27.43
CA ALA A 201 -16.85 15.90 -28.16
C ALA A 201 -18.34 15.56 -27.90
N ARG A 202 -18.67 14.29 -27.68
CA ARG A 202 -20.05 13.85 -27.36
C ARG A 202 -20.56 14.39 -26.02
N TYR A 203 -19.65 14.76 -25.13
CA TYR A 203 -19.96 15.29 -23.80
C TYR A 203 -19.81 16.82 -23.74
N VAL A 204 -19.36 17.47 -24.82
CA VAL A 204 -19.26 18.93 -24.95
C VAL A 204 -20.60 19.53 -25.45
N ASP A 205 -21.43 18.74 -26.13
CA ASP A 205 -22.72 19.18 -26.69
C ASP A 205 -23.83 19.42 -25.64
N THR A 206 -23.59 19.14 -24.37
CA THR A 206 -24.58 19.31 -23.30
C THR A 206 -24.17 20.43 -22.36
N GLU A 207 -24.44 21.68 -22.74
CA GLU A 207 -24.90 22.79 -21.88
C GLU A 207 -24.96 24.10 -22.69
N ASP A 208 -26.00 24.21 -23.52
CA ASP A 208 -26.34 25.41 -24.28
C ASP A 208 -26.53 26.65 -23.37
N HIS A 209 -26.81 26.47 -22.07
CA HIS A 209 -27.04 27.58 -21.14
C HIS A 209 -25.82 28.49 -20.93
N ASP A 210 -24.61 27.94 -20.78
CA ASP A 210 -23.39 28.75 -20.59
C ASP A 210 -22.91 29.36 -21.91
N ALA A 211 -23.14 28.68 -23.05
CA ALA A 211 -22.88 29.21 -24.38
C ALA A 211 -23.85 30.36 -24.73
N ILE A 212 -25.15 30.20 -24.44
CA ILE A 212 -26.18 31.24 -24.57
C ILE A 212 -25.86 32.41 -23.64
N ARG A 213 -25.46 32.14 -22.40
CA ARG A 213 -25.07 33.17 -21.43
C ARG A 213 -23.81 33.92 -21.86
N ARG A 214 -22.77 33.23 -22.37
CA ARG A 214 -21.60 33.87 -22.98
C ARG A 214 -21.99 34.73 -24.17
N SER A 215 -22.77 34.20 -25.11
CA SER A 215 -23.23 34.94 -26.29
C SER A 215 -24.02 36.19 -25.90
N HIS A 216 -24.88 36.10 -24.88
CA HIS A 216 -25.61 37.25 -24.35
C HIS A 216 -24.66 38.28 -23.71
N LEU A 217 -23.74 37.83 -22.85
CA LEU A 217 -22.75 38.71 -22.21
C LEU A 217 -21.80 39.37 -23.22
N GLU A 218 -21.36 38.66 -24.24
CA GLU A 218 -20.54 39.18 -25.34
C GLU A 218 -21.27 40.25 -26.16
N LYS A 219 -22.59 40.14 -26.30
CA LYS A 219 -23.42 41.17 -26.94
C LYS A 219 -23.62 42.40 -26.05
N VAL A 220 -23.77 42.21 -24.74
CA VAL A 220 -24.06 43.28 -23.77
C VAL A 220 -22.79 44.05 -23.38
N LEU A 221 -21.63 43.40 -23.35
CA LEU A 221 -20.36 44.00 -22.91
C LEU A 221 -19.94 45.22 -23.75
N PRO A 222 -19.97 45.21 -25.10
CA PRO A 222 -19.65 46.39 -25.91
C PRO A 222 -20.62 47.55 -25.66
N THR A 223 -21.90 47.27 -25.43
CA THR A 223 -22.91 48.28 -25.14
C THR A 223 -22.65 48.97 -23.80
N LEU A 224 -22.31 48.19 -22.77
CA LEU A 224 -21.94 48.72 -21.46
C LEU A 224 -20.61 49.51 -21.49
N GLN A 225 -19.62 49.04 -22.27
CA GLN A 225 -18.37 49.76 -22.49
C GLN A 225 -18.61 51.10 -23.19
N ALA A 226 -19.43 51.12 -24.24
CA ALA A 226 -19.80 52.35 -24.95
C ALA A 226 -20.58 53.33 -24.07
N ALA A 227 -21.51 52.84 -23.24
CA ALA A 227 -22.23 53.66 -22.27
C ALA A 227 -21.28 54.28 -21.22
N ARG A 228 -20.34 53.48 -20.69
CA ARG A 228 -19.30 53.96 -19.76
C ARG A 228 -18.43 55.04 -20.40
N SER A 229 -17.96 54.84 -21.63
CA SER A 229 -17.14 55.83 -22.34
C SER A 229 -17.87 57.17 -22.56
N LYS A 230 -19.18 57.14 -22.87
CA LYS A 230 -20.01 58.35 -22.98
C LYS A 230 -20.18 59.08 -21.64
N LEU A 231 -20.45 58.34 -20.57
CA LEU A 231 -20.59 58.90 -19.23
C LEU A 231 -19.28 59.51 -18.71
N GLN A 232 -18.14 58.88 -19.00
CA GLN A 232 -16.82 59.44 -18.67
C GLN A 232 -16.51 60.67 -19.52
N GLY A 233 -16.82 60.67 -20.83
CA GLY A 233 -16.64 61.84 -21.69
C GLY A 233 -17.47 63.06 -21.25
N ALA A 234 -18.69 62.83 -20.74
CA ALA A 234 -19.58 63.89 -20.27
C ALA A 234 -19.22 64.45 -18.87
N PHE A 235 -18.37 63.76 -18.11
CA PHE A 235 -17.96 64.20 -16.76
C PHE A 235 -16.70 65.08 -16.76
N TRP A 236 -15.98 65.13 -17.89
CA TRP A 236 -14.74 65.90 -18.09
C TRP A 236 -14.87 66.98 -19.18
N SER A 237 -16.09 67.24 -19.66
CA SER A 237 -16.48 68.33 -20.57
C SER A 237 -17.32 69.36 -19.82
#